data_AF-Q2FU78-F1
#
_entry.id   AF-Q2FU78-F1
#
_cell.length_a   1.000
_cell.length_b   1.000
_cell.length_c   1.000
_cell.angle_alpha   90.00
_cell.angle_beta   90.00
_cell.angle_gamma   90.00
#
_symmetry.space_group_name_H-M   'P 1'
#
loop_
_entity.id
_entity.type
_entity.pdbx_description
1 polymer ?
#
loop_
_entity_poly.entity_id
_entity_poly.type
_entity_poly.pdbx_seq_one_letter_code
_entity_poly.pdbx_strand_id
1 'polypeptide(L)'
;MKKKRAFKTLSLGSDPDIPQVSLLQEFISAYRGIEADLITFQLLRSFSAQKDAKIDEIAVGGKFCRSRLEEALSWDEESGPHVIPDAMVADYELITSSGRQIRSVHESPAVLSTCPSPDDEDAYAEMFHGFRQLLRTLRDNRVSGHIIHLENSGPFDLELLSGPKNLLFMEHPALHTLEELLEHTSDLIIRAEMISHVGDLMDRYQVRNLIVCDASEPALLDALQYVDHDHLKVAGYGAGSEEEYWEKVKESAVIFE
;
A
#
# COMPACT_ATOMS: atom_id res chain seq x y z
N MET A 1 35.95 -9.64 -7.47
CA MET A 1 34.94 -8.77 -6.84
C MET A 1 33.59 -9.34 -7.23
N LYS A 2 32.75 -9.68 -6.27
CA LYS A 2 31.38 -10.13 -6.58
C LYS A 2 30.60 -8.96 -7.19
N LYS A 3 29.83 -9.21 -8.25
CA LYS A 3 29.00 -8.21 -8.92
C LYS A 3 27.76 -7.98 -8.05
N LYS A 4 27.62 -6.73 -7.58
CA LYS A 4 26.46 -6.33 -6.78
C LYS A 4 25.29 -6.03 -7.72
N ARG A 5 24.16 -6.69 -7.52
CA ARG A 5 22.90 -6.40 -8.21
C ARG A 5 21.89 -5.93 -7.18
N ALA A 6 21.21 -4.82 -7.47
CA ALA A 6 20.29 -4.17 -6.54
C ALA A 6 18.93 -3.94 -7.20
N PHE A 7 17.88 -4.48 -6.59
CA PHE A 7 16.51 -4.37 -7.05
C PHE A 7 15.84 -3.12 -6.48
N LYS A 8 14.81 -2.64 -7.17
CA LYS A 8 13.99 -1.54 -6.64
C LYS A 8 13.21 -2.01 -5.41
N THR A 9 13.20 -1.19 -4.36
CA THR A 9 12.37 -1.43 -3.19
C THR A 9 11.06 -0.66 -3.22
N LEU A 10 9.99 -1.28 -2.71
CA LEU A 10 8.65 -0.75 -2.63
C LEU A 10 8.08 -0.96 -1.23
N SER A 11 7.50 0.07 -0.64
CA SER A 11 6.64 -0.12 0.53
C SER A 11 5.23 -0.49 0.12
N LEU A 12 4.61 -1.42 0.85
CA LEU A 12 3.19 -1.73 0.77
C LEU A 12 2.37 -1.05 1.87
N GLY A 13 3.00 -0.15 2.64
CA GLY A 13 2.46 0.51 3.82
C GLY A 13 3.09 0.02 5.11
N SER A 14 2.51 0.45 6.22
CA SER A 14 2.89 -0.01 7.54
C SER A 14 1.80 0.19 8.59
N ASP A 15 1.91 -0.57 9.68
CA ASP A 15 1.21 -0.38 10.94
C ASP A 15 2.25 -0.09 12.05
N PRO A 16 2.67 1.19 12.20
CA PRO A 16 3.60 1.59 13.24
C PRO A 16 3.01 1.42 14.64
N ASP A 17 3.86 1.01 15.58
CA ASP A 17 3.51 1.01 17.00
C ASP A 17 3.08 2.41 17.46
N ILE A 18 2.22 2.44 18.48
CA ILE A 18 1.84 3.69 19.15
C ILE A 18 3.14 4.35 19.67
N PRO A 19 3.45 5.60 19.25
CA PRO A 19 4.66 6.27 19.65
C PRO A 19 4.71 6.50 21.17
N GLN A 20 5.90 6.39 21.74
CA GLN A 20 6.13 6.74 23.15
C GLN A 20 5.88 8.24 23.38
N VAL A 21 5.44 8.59 24.59
CA VAL A 21 5.12 9.98 24.97
C VAL A 21 6.29 10.94 24.75
N SER A 22 7.53 10.50 25.01
CA SER A 22 8.74 11.30 24.77
C SER A 22 8.90 11.68 23.29
N LEU A 23 8.70 10.73 22.39
CA LEU A 23 8.76 10.96 20.94
C LEU A 23 7.65 11.93 20.50
N LEU A 24 6.44 11.77 21.04
CA LEU A 24 5.34 12.70 20.76
C LEU A 24 5.66 14.14 21.20
N GLN A 25 6.33 14.34 22.34
CA GLN A 25 6.70 15.68 22.80
C GLN A 25 7.68 16.38 21.84
N GLU A 26 8.69 15.66 21.36
CA GLU A 26 9.64 16.17 20.37
C GLU A 26 8.92 16.51 19.06
N PHE A 27 8.05 15.62 18.59
CA PHE A 27 7.25 15.85 17.37
C PHE A 27 6.29 17.03 17.50
N ILE A 28 5.53 17.15 18.58
CA ILE A 28 4.62 18.30 18.81
C ILE A 28 5.40 19.61 18.79
N SER A 29 6.65 19.62 19.29
CA SER A 29 7.49 20.82 19.25
C SER A 29 7.92 21.18 17.81
N ALA A 30 8.21 20.18 16.97
CA ALA A 30 8.63 20.35 15.58
C ALA A 30 7.48 20.74 14.64
N TYR A 31 6.26 20.31 14.94
CA TYR A 31 5.04 20.55 14.13
C TYR A 31 4.12 21.59 14.78
N ARG A 32 4.67 22.53 15.54
CA ARG A 32 3.88 23.54 16.27
C ARG A 32 3.06 24.39 15.31
N GLY A 33 1.75 24.48 15.58
CA GLY A 33 0.80 25.26 14.78
C GLY A 33 0.16 24.49 13.63
N ILE A 34 0.46 23.20 13.51
CA ILE A 34 -0.20 22.26 12.61
C ILE A 34 -1.20 21.45 13.44
N GLU A 35 -2.43 21.33 12.93
CA GLU A 35 -3.40 20.40 13.49
C GLU A 35 -3.00 18.99 13.08
N ALA A 36 -2.69 18.15 14.07
CA ALA A 36 -2.23 16.78 13.87
C ALA A 36 -2.72 15.93 15.03
N ASP A 37 -3.22 14.74 14.70
CA ASP A 37 -3.60 13.72 15.67
C ASP A 37 -2.62 12.54 15.64
N LEU A 38 -2.95 11.48 16.37
CA LEU A 38 -2.09 10.30 16.45
C LEU A 38 -1.88 9.62 15.08
N ILE A 39 -2.87 9.65 14.19
CA ILE A 39 -2.80 9.06 12.85
C ILE A 39 -1.82 9.90 12.01
N THR A 40 -1.94 11.23 12.05
CA THR A 40 -1.00 12.13 11.39
C THR A 40 0.44 11.86 11.85
N PHE A 41 0.66 11.66 13.16
CA PHE A 41 1.99 11.34 13.69
C PHE A 41 2.52 9.98 13.22
N GLN A 42 1.68 8.95 13.21
CA GLN A 42 2.05 7.62 12.72
C GLN A 42 2.39 7.63 11.22
N LEU A 43 1.64 8.39 10.41
CA LEU A 43 1.93 8.59 8.99
C LEU A 43 3.29 9.26 8.78
N LEU A 44 3.59 10.34 9.52
CA LEU A 44 4.88 11.03 9.43
C LEU A 44 6.06 10.15 9.85
N ARG A 45 5.86 9.32 10.89
CA ARG A 45 6.87 8.34 11.35
C ARG A 45 7.13 7.28 10.29
N SER A 46 6.09 6.68 9.74
CA SER A 46 6.18 5.69 8.65
C SER A 46 6.93 6.25 7.44
N PHE A 47 6.60 7.47 7.03
CA PHE A 47 7.31 8.16 5.97
C PHE A 47 8.81 8.34 6.28
N SER A 48 9.13 8.77 7.51
CA SER A 48 10.51 9.06 7.92
C SER A 48 11.35 7.79 7.95
N ALA A 49 10.85 6.69 8.53
CA ALA A 49 11.54 5.41 8.56
C ALA A 49 11.85 4.87 7.15
N GLN A 50 10.88 4.91 6.23
CA GLN A 50 11.09 4.49 4.84
C GLN A 50 12.09 5.39 4.10
N LYS A 51 12.03 6.71 4.34
CA LYS A 51 12.93 7.68 3.73
C LYS A 51 14.36 7.47 4.20
N ASP A 52 14.57 7.27 5.49
CA ASP A 52 15.89 7.10 6.09
C ASP A 52 16.54 5.77 5.66
N ALA A 53 15.74 4.70 5.54
CA ALA A 53 16.15 3.43 4.95
C ALA A 53 16.36 3.48 3.42
N LYS A 54 16.05 4.61 2.77
CA LYS A 54 16.19 4.82 1.31
C LYS A 54 15.37 3.83 0.48
N ILE A 55 14.13 3.59 0.89
CA ILE A 55 13.16 2.89 0.06
C ILE A 55 12.90 3.68 -1.23
N ASP A 56 12.89 2.98 -2.37
CA ASP A 56 12.84 3.63 -3.69
C ASP A 56 11.42 4.13 -4.02
N GLU A 57 10.40 3.30 -3.81
CA GLU A 57 8.98 3.62 -3.94
C GLU A 57 8.32 3.66 -2.55
N ILE A 58 8.16 4.86 -1.99
CA ILE A 58 7.58 5.08 -0.65
C ILE A 58 6.05 5.01 -0.71
N ALA A 59 5.44 4.32 0.24
CA ALA A 59 4.01 4.23 0.42
C ALA A 59 3.66 4.36 1.90
N VAL A 60 2.76 5.27 2.24
CA VAL A 60 2.48 5.66 3.63
C VAL A 60 0.99 5.47 3.92
N GLY A 61 0.69 4.93 5.10
CA GLY A 61 -0.64 4.47 5.52
C GLY A 61 -0.65 2.96 5.76
N GLY A 62 -1.81 2.45 6.13
CA GLY A 62 -2.01 1.05 6.53
C GLY A 62 -3.34 0.89 7.24
N LYS A 63 -3.53 -0.22 7.94
CA LYS A 63 -4.79 -0.55 8.64
C LYS A 63 -5.08 0.44 9.76
N PHE A 64 -4.05 0.99 10.41
CA PHE A 64 -4.21 2.02 11.45
C PHE A 64 -4.91 3.30 10.95
N CYS A 65 -4.97 3.54 9.63
CA CYS A 65 -5.66 4.67 9.04
C CYS A 65 -7.17 4.44 8.82
N ARG A 66 -7.73 3.29 9.21
CA ARG A 66 -9.15 2.96 8.96
C ARG A 66 -10.11 4.03 9.49
N SER A 67 -9.92 4.50 10.72
CA SER A 67 -10.81 5.52 11.29
C SER A 67 -10.73 6.84 10.52
N ARG A 68 -9.54 7.20 10.01
CA ARG A 68 -9.38 8.37 9.14
C ARG A 68 -10.05 8.17 7.78
N LEU A 69 -10.10 6.93 7.27
CA LEU A 69 -10.88 6.59 6.07
C LEU A 69 -12.39 6.66 6.34
N GLU A 70 -12.88 6.19 7.49
CA GLU A 70 -14.29 6.30 7.90
C GLU A 70 -14.74 7.77 8.06
N GLU A 71 -13.87 8.65 8.55
CA GLU A 71 -14.12 10.10 8.60
C GLU A 71 -14.25 10.71 7.20
N ALA A 72 -13.48 10.19 6.23
CA ALA A 72 -13.41 10.76 4.89
C ALA A 72 -14.39 10.14 3.88
N LEU A 73 -14.88 8.94 4.16
CA LEU A 73 -15.81 8.20 3.33
C LEU A 73 -16.81 7.44 4.20
N SER A 74 -18.08 7.73 4.03
CA SER A 74 -19.16 7.02 4.69
C SER A 74 -20.38 6.89 3.78
N TRP A 75 -21.25 5.94 4.08
CA TRP A 75 -22.54 5.78 3.41
C TRP A 75 -23.67 6.39 4.26
N ASP A 76 -24.59 7.06 3.58
CA ASP A 76 -25.89 7.45 4.11
C ASP A 76 -27.01 6.84 3.27
N GLU A 77 -27.98 6.19 3.91
CA GLU A 77 -29.06 5.46 3.21
C GLU A 77 -29.95 6.36 2.33
N GLU A 78 -30.06 7.65 2.65
CA GLU A 78 -30.92 8.58 1.89
C GLU A 78 -30.15 9.30 0.76
N SER A 79 -28.86 9.53 0.96
CA SER A 79 -28.06 10.41 0.09
C SER A 79 -26.83 9.75 -0.55
N GLY A 80 -26.55 8.49 -0.23
CA GLY A 80 -25.47 7.71 -0.81
C GLY A 80 -24.10 8.02 -0.19
N PRO A 81 -23.00 7.96 -0.97
CA PRO A 81 -21.66 8.10 -0.45
C PRO A 81 -21.32 9.57 -0.12
N HIS A 82 -20.91 9.82 1.11
CA HIS A 82 -20.37 11.11 1.56
C HIS A 82 -18.85 11.08 1.50
N VAL A 83 -18.25 12.02 0.77
CA VAL A 83 -16.80 12.15 0.62
C VAL A 83 -16.34 13.46 1.25
N ILE A 84 -15.64 13.37 2.38
CA ILE A 84 -15.14 14.51 3.18
C ILE A 84 -13.61 14.40 3.29
N PRO A 85 -12.85 14.81 2.26
CA PRO A 85 -11.45 14.43 2.13
C PRO A 85 -10.48 15.27 2.99
N ASP A 86 -10.94 16.36 3.60
CA ASP A 86 -10.10 17.46 4.11
C ASP A 86 -9.00 17.01 5.06
N ALA A 87 -9.33 16.19 6.07
CA ALA A 87 -8.37 15.72 7.06
C ALA A 87 -7.32 14.78 6.44
N MET A 88 -7.74 13.86 5.56
CA MET A 88 -6.82 13.00 4.81
C MET A 88 -5.92 13.78 3.87
N VAL A 89 -6.47 14.78 3.17
CA VAL A 89 -5.69 15.66 2.29
C VAL A 89 -4.61 16.38 3.10
N ALA A 90 -4.97 16.96 4.25
CA ALA A 90 -4.02 17.63 5.12
C ALA A 90 -2.88 16.71 5.56
N ASP A 91 -3.16 15.45 5.94
CA ASP A 91 -2.11 14.48 6.31
C ASP A 91 -1.11 14.25 5.16
N TYR A 92 -1.62 13.98 3.95
CA TYR A 92 -0.76 13.69 2.80
C TYR A 92 -0.06 14.93 2.26
N GLU A 93 -0.65 16.12 2.41
CA GLU A 93 0.01 17.39 2.11
C GLU A 93 1.24 17.62 2.99
N LEU A 94 1.15 17.31 4.29
CA LEU A 94 2.30 17.40 5.20
C LEU A 94 3.47 16.54 4.73
N ILE A 95 3.20 15.33 4.24
CA ILE A 95 4.23 14.40 3.76
C ILE A 95 4.79 14.84 2.39
N THR A 96 3.91 15.16 1.45
CA THR A 96 4.27 15.51 0.06
C THR A 96 4.92 16.88 -0.05
N SER A 97 4.77 17.76 0.94
CA SER A 97 5.45 19.06 1.01
C SER A 97 6.97 18.96 0.88
N SER A 98 7.54 17.82 1.25
CA SER A 98 8.98 17.50 1.10
C SER A 98 9.44 17.29 -0.36
N GLY A 99 8.51 17.27 -1.33
CA GLY A 99 8.79 17.12 -2.76
C GLY A 99 9.01 15.69 -3.24
N ARG A 100 8.93 14.68 -2.34
CA ARG A 100 8.97 13.27 -2.74
C ARG A 100 7.61 12.81 -3.24
N GLN A 101 7.63 11.99 -4.29
CA GLN A 101 6.46 11.23 -4.71
C GLN A 101 6.22 10.09 -3.72
N ILE A 102 5.01 10.02 -3.21
CA ILE A 102 4.55 8.93 -2.33
C ILE A 102 3.30 8.28 -2.92
N ARG A 103 3.04 7.03 -2.55
CA ARG A 103 1.72 6.43 -2.67
C ARG A 103 1.00 6.50 -1.33
N SER A 104 -0.31 6.66 -1.36
CA SER A 104 -1.12 6.46 -0.16
C SER A 104 -1.49 4.99 -0.02
N VAL A 105 -1.71 4.55 1.21
CA VAL A 105 -2.07 3.16 1.51
C VAL A 105 -3.35 3.14 2.33
N HIS A 106 -4.34 2.38 1.87
CA HIS A 106 -5.67 2.31 2.46
C HIS A 106 -6.21 0.88 2.38
N GLU A 107 -7.12 0.54 3.28
CA GLU A 107 -7.98 -0.62 3.10
C GLU A 107 -9.07 -0.35 2.06
N SER A 108 -9.62 -1.42 1.49
CA SER A 108 -10.81 -1.37 0.65
C SER A 108 -11.97 -0.72 1.41
N PRO A 109 -12.83 0.11 0.77
CA PRO A 109 -14.00 0.68 1.43
C PRO A 109 -14.98 -0.40 1.93
N ALA A 110 -14.87 -1.64 1.45
CA ALA A 110 -15.64 -2.79 1.93
C ALA A 110 -15.46 -3.10 3.43
N VAL A 111 -14.35 -2.68 4.04
CA VAL A 111 -14.12 -2.89 5.49
C VAL A 111 -14.78 -1.83 6.37
N LEU A 112 -15.33 -0.77 5.77
CA LEU A 112 -15.93 0.33 6.51
C LEU A 112 -17.27 -0.11 7.10
N SER A 113 -17.51 0.29 8.35
CA SER A 113 -18.74 -0.07 9.07
C SER A 113 -20.03 0.44 8.41
N THR A 114 -19.92 1.46 7.58
CA THR A 114 -21.04 2.04 6.82
C THR A 114 -21.13 1.50 5.39
N CYS A 115 -20.22 0.64 4.94
CA CYS A 115 -20.30 0.11 3.58
C CYS A 115 -21.62 -0.66 3.36
N PRO A 116 -22.36 -0.39 2.28
CA PRO A 116 -23.55 -1.16 1.91
C PRO A 116 -23.24 -2.65 1.77
N SER A 117 -24.29 -3.48 1.85
CA SER A 117 -24.16 -4.91 1.56
C SER A 117 -23.77 -5.12 0.09
N PRO A 118 -22.88 -6.08 -0.23
CA PRO A 118 -22.64 -6.49 -1.62
C PRO A 118 -23.90 -7.00 -2.34
N ASP A 119 -24.94 -7.42 -1.61
CA ASP A 119 -26.23 -7.82 -2.19
C ASP A 119 -27.01 -6.64 -2.81
N ASP A 120 -26.69 -5.40 -2.40
CA ASP A 120 -27.16 -4.17 -3.04
C ASP A 120 -26.06 -3.64 -3.96
N GLU A 121 -25.95 -4.26 -5.14
CA GLU A 121 -24.86 -3.98 -6.09
C GLU A 121 -24.75 -2.50 -6.48
N ASP A 122 -25.89 -1.79 -6.58
CA ASP A 122 -25.93 -0.38 -6.94
C ASP A 122 -25.34 0.48 -5.81
N ALA A 123 -25.83 0.32 -4.57
CA ALA A 123 -25.31 1.04 -3.42
C ALA A 123 -23.83 0.72 -3.16
N TYR A 124 -23.47 -0.55 -3.28
CA TYR A 124 -22.10 -1.01 -3.12
C TYR A 124 -21.17 -0.39 -4.18
N ALA A 125 -21.57 -0.39 -5.46
CA ALA A 125 -20.80 0.24 -6.52
C ALA A 125 -20.66 1.76 -6.34
N GLU A 126 -21.70 2.43 -5.84
CA GLU A 126 -21.67 3.85 -5.50
C GLU A 126 -20.68 4.16 -4.37
N MET A 127 -20.61 3.34 -3.32
CA MET A 127 -19.61 3.47 -2.26
C MET A 127 -18.18 3.42 -2.83
N PHE A 128 -17.91 2.50 -3.75
CA PHE A 128 -16.61 2.40 -4.43
C PHE A 128 -16.37 3.56 -5.41
N HIS A 129 -17.43 4.17 -5.97
CA HIS A 129 -17.31 5.41 -6.72
C HIS A 129 -16.87 6.57 -5.81
N GLY A 130 -17.48 6.71 -4.63
CA GLY A 130 -17.07 7.68 -3.60
C GLY A 130 -15.62 7.48 -3.17
N PHE A 131 -15.20 6.23 -2.96
CA PHE A 131 -13.80 5.92 -2.69
C PHE A 131 -12.86 6.33 -3.82
N ARG A 132 -13.21 6.04 -5.08
CA ARG A 132 -12.41 6.48 -6.24
C ARG A 132 -12.33 8.01 -6.36
N GLN A 133 -13.39 8.72 -5.98
CA GLN A 133 -13.38 10.19 -5.88
C GLN A 133 -12.40 10.64 -4.80
N LEU A 134 -12.42 10.05 -3.61
CA LEU A 134 -11.45 10.33 -2.54
C LEU A 134 -10.00 10.10 -3.02
N LEU A 135 -9.71 8.94 -3.62
CA LEU A 135 -8.38 8.64 -4.17
C LEU A 135 -7.95 9.66 -5.24
N ARG A 136 -8.88 10.09 -6.10
CA ARG A 136 -8.61 11.15 -7.08
C ARG A 136 -8.26 12.46 -6.40
N THR A 137 -9.00 12.88 -5.38
CA THR A 137 -8.70 14.09 -4.60
C THR A 137 -7.31 14.02 -4.00
N LEU A 138 -6.88 12.88 -3.46
CA LEU A 138 -5.51 12.71 -2.96
C LEU A 138 -4.46 12.88 -4.06
N ARG A 139 -4.71 12.39 -5.29
CA ARG A 139 -3.78 12.59 -6.43
C ARG A 139 -3.71 14.03 -6.88
N ASP A 140 -4.83 14.72 -6.90
CA ASP A 140 -4.88 16.15 -7.19
C ASP A 140 -4.07 16.94 -6.14
N ASN A 141 -3.89 16.37 -4.94
CA ASN A 141 -3.01 16.83 -3.86
C ASN A 141 -1.66 16.07 -3.78
N ARG A 142 -1.05 15.78 -4.95
CA ARG A 142 0.33 15.27 -5.13
C ARG A 142 0.61 13.82 -4.72
N VAL A 143 -0.38 13.05 -4.28
CA VAL A 143 -0.21 11.59 -4.14
C VAL A 143 -0.04 10.97 -5.53
N SER A 144 0.97 10.13 -5.72
CA SER A 144 1.33 9.60 -7.05
C SER A 144 0.49 8.41 -7.52
N GLY A 145 -0.15 7.73 -6.56
CA GLY A 145 -0.95 6.53 -6.73
C GLY A 145 -1.30 5.94 -5.36
N HIS A 146 -1.92 4.76 -5.36
CA HIS A 146 -2.50 4.16 -4.16
C HIS A 146 -2.15 2.69 -4.07
N ILE A 147 -2.03 2.18 -2.84
CA ILE A 147 -2.00 0.76 -2.54
C ILE A 147 -3.27 0.46 -1.76
N ILE A 148 -4.05 -0.51 -2.24
CA ILE A 148 -5.34 -0.85 -1.66
C ILE A 148 -5.24 -2.24 -1.06
N HIS A 149 -5.37 -2.32 0.25
CA HIS A 149 -5.36 -3.54 1.02
C HIS A 149 -6.73 -4.19 0.94
N LEU A 150 -6.75 -5.43 0.47
CA LEU A 150 -7.97 -6.21 0.26
C LEU A 150 -8.12 -7.24 1.38
N GLU A 151 -9.34 -7.37 1.91
CA GLU A 151 -9.73 -8.41 2.85
C GLU A 151 -10.92 -9.18 2.26
N ASN A 152 -10.73 -10.45 1.91
CA ASN A 152 -11.76 -11.32 1.32
C ASN A 152 -12.46 -10.73 0.07
N SER A 153 -11.72 -10.05 -0.80
CA SER A 153 -12.29 -9.40 -1.97
C SER A 153 -12.70 -10.38 -3.07
N GLY A 154 -13.90 -10.17 -3.61
CA GLY A 154 -14.41 -10.92 -4.77
C GLY A 154 -14.13 -10.23 -6.11
N PRO A 155 -14.48 -10.86 -7.24
CA PRO A 155 -14.26 -10.29 -8.57
C PRO A 155 -14.87 -8.89 -8.76
N PHE A 156 -16.02 -8.62 -8.14
CA PHE A 156 -16.67 -7.31 -8.22
C PHE A 156 -15.84 -6.19 -7.58
N ASP A 157 -15.24 -6.45 -6.41
CA ASP A 157 -14.35 -5.50 -5.75
C ASP A 157 -13.12 -5.21 -6.61
N LEU A 158 -12.55 -6.27 -7.19
CA LEU A 158 -11.36 -6.17 -8.04
C LEU A 158 -11.65 -5.34 -9.30
N GLU A 159 -12.80 -5.54 -9.94
CA GLU A 159 -13.22 -4.71 -11.07
C GLU A 159 -13.34 -3.23 -10.67
N LEU A 160 -13.99 -2.94 -9.55
CA LEU A 160 -14.23 -1.58 -9.07
C LEU A 160 -12.95 -0.86 -8.63
N LEU A 161 -11.96 -1.57 -8.09
CA LEU A 161 -10.72 -1.01 -7.55
C LEU A 161 -9.56 -1.05 -8.53
N SER A 162 -9.61 -1.89 -9.57
CA SER A 162 -8.55 -1.99 -10.57
C SER A 162 -8.32 -0.66 -11.29
N GLY A 163 -7.06 -0.36 -11.58
CA GLY A 163 -6.71 0.84 -12.34
C GLY A 163 -5.22 1.13 -12.36
N PRO A 164 -4.73 1.94 -13.32
CA PRO A 164 -3.31 2.17 -13.54
C PRO A 164 -2.59 2.95 -12.42
N LYS A 165 -3.35 3.47 -11.45
CA LYS A 165 -2.84 4.21 -10.29
C LYS A 165 -3.01 3.45 -8.98
N ASN A 166 -3.56 2.25 -9.03
CA ASN A 166 -3.85 1.43 -7.87
C ASN A 166 -3.02 0.15 -7.95
N LEU A 167 -2.36 -0.18 -6.85
CA LEU A 167 -1.74 -1.48 -6.64
C LEU A 167 -2.62 -2.22 -5.63
N LEU A 168 -3.13 -3.40 -5.99
CA LEU A 168 -3.96 -4.21 -5.12
C LEU A 168 -3.07 -5.16 -4.32
N PHE A 169 -3.26 -5.20 -3.01
CA PHE A 169 -2.43 -6.00 -2.12
C PHE A 169 -3.28 -6.83 -1.15
N MET A 170 -2.91 -8.10 -1.02
CA MET A 170 -3.43 -9.02 -0.02
C MET A 170 -2.26 -9.55 0.80
N GLU A 171 -2.39 -9.53 2.12
CA GLU A 171 -1.29 -9.88 3.02
C GLU A 171 -0.95 -11.38 3.01
N HIS A 172 -1.98 -12.23 2.86
CA HIS A 172 -1.86 -13.69 2.85
C HIS A 172 -2.80 -14.29 1.79
N PRO A 173 -2.54 -14.06 0.50
CA PRO A 173 -3.43 -14.53 -0.55
C PRO A 173 -3.32 -16.05 -0.70
N ALA A 174 -4.45 -16.71 -0.94
CA ALA A 174 -4.45 -18.06 -1.48
C ALA A 174 -4.15 -18.03 -2.99
N LEU A 175 -3.71 -19.15 -3.55
CA LEU A 175 -3.34 -19.21 -4.98
C LEU A 175 -4.51 -18.83 -5.90
N HIS A 176 -5.72 -19.31 -5.63
CA HIS A 176 -6.91 -18.96 -6.42
C HIS A 176 -7.21 -17.45 -6.37
N THR A 177 -6.97 -16.80 -5.23
CA THR A 177 -7.18 -15.35 -5.09
C THR A 177 -6.13 -14.55 -5.87
N LEU A 178 -4.90 -15.07 -6.01
CA LEU A 178 -3.90 -14.47 -6.90
C LEU A 178 -4.30 -14.59 -8.36
N GLU A 179 -4.84 -15.75 -8.76
CA GLU A 179 -5.36 -15.95 -10.12
C GLU A 179 -6.46 -14.94 -10.44
N GLU A 180 -7.45 -14.78 -9.56
CA GLU A 180 -8.52 -13.78 -9.71
C GLU A 180 -7.96 -12.36 -9.78
N LEU A 181 -7.00 -11.99 -8.93
CA LEU A 181 -6.36 -10.68 -8.97
C LEU A 181 -5.64 -10.41 -10.31
N LEU A 182 -5.04 -11.43 -10.92
CA LEU A 182 -4.34 -11.33 -12.20
C LEU A 182 -5.27 -11.28 -13.41
N GLU A 183 -6.57 -11.55 -13.25
CA GLU A 183 -7.57 -11.26 -14.29
C GLU A 183 -7.84 -9.76 -14.42
N HIS A 184 -7.63 -8.99 -13.35
CA HIS A 184 -7.89 -7.56 -13.29
C HIS A 184 -6.63 -6.68 -13.24
N THR A 185 -5.47 -7.26 -12.96
CA THR A 185 -4.20 -6.51 -12.82
C THR A 185 -3.02 -7.24 -13.47
N SER A 186 -1.94 -6.50 -13.73
CA SER A 186 -0.69 -7.06 -14.26
C SER A 186 0.43 -7.13 -13.24
N ASP A 187 0.19 -6.78 -11.98
CA ASP A 187 1.21 -6.71 -10.93
C ASP A 187 1.03 -7.90 -9.98
N LEU A 188 1.99 -8.81 -9.96
CA LEU A 188 1.97 -9.98 -9.09
C LEU A 188 2.75 -9.69 -7.82
N ILE A 189 2.04 -9.52 -6.69
CA ILE A 189 2.63 -9.40 -5.37
C ILE A 189 2.56 -10.76 -4.67
N ILE A 190 3.70 -11.30 -4.27
CA ILE A 190 3.78 -12.60 -3.59
C ILE A 190 4.75 -12.55 -2.42
N ARG A 191 4.55 -13.44 -1.46
CA ARG A 191 5.57 -13.72 -0.44
C ARG A 191 6.64 -14.66 -0.99
N ALA A 192 7.84 -14.61 -0.41
CA ALA A 192 8.96 -15.45 -0.82
C ALA A 192 8.62 -16.96 -0.83
N GLU A 193 7.79 -17.44 0.10
CA GLU A 193 7.36 -18.85 0.15
C GLU A 193 6.50 -19.30 -1.04
N MET A 194 5.90 -18.37 -1.79
CA MET A 194 5.04 -18.68 -2.94
C MET A 194 5.80 -18.64 -4.28
N ILE A 195 7.12 -18.45 -4.27
CA ILE A 195 7.91 -18.27 -5.49
C ILE A 195 7.79 -19.45 -6.46
N SER A 196 7.57 -20.66 -5.95
CA SER A 196 7.38 -21.87 -6.77
C SER A 196 6.13 -21.81 -7.67
N HIS A 197 5.16 -20.94 -7.37
CA HIS A 197 3.94 -20.78 -8.16
C HIS A 197 4.07 -19.73 -9.26
N VAL A 198 5.15 -18.95 -9.30
CA VAL A 198 5.31 -17.84 -10.25
C VAL A 198 5.30 -18.31 -11.70
N GLY A 199 5.99 -19.41 -12.00
CA GLY A 199 6.03 -19.96 -13.36
C GLY A 199 4.63 -20.26 -13.90
N ASP A 200 3.85 -21.04 -13.14
CA ASP A 200 2.49 -21.42 -13.52
C ASP A 200 1.57 -20.19 -13.68
N LEU A 201 1.72 -19.18 -12.83
CA LEU A 201 0.95 -17.94 -12.92
C LEU A 201 1.35 -17.11 -14.16
N MET A 202 2.64 -17.00 -14.46
CA MET A 202 3.14 -16.25 -15.61
C MET A 202 2.87 -16.93 -16.95
N ASP A 203 2.76 -18.25 -16.97
CA ASP A 203 2.34 -19.00 -18.16
C ASP A 203 0.85 -18.75 -18.51
N ARG A 204 0.03 -18.43 -17.51
CA ARG A 204 -1.43 -18.24 -17.65
C ARG A 204 -1.84 -16.77 -17.75
N TYR A 205 -1.11 -15.87 -17.10
CA TYR A 205 -1.49 -14.46 -16.95
C TYR A 205 -0.37 -13.52 -17.39
N GLN A 206 -0.76 -12.34 -17.88
CA GLN A 206 0.20 -11.33 -18.31
C GLN A 206 0.74 -10.53 -17.12
N VAL A 207 1.76 -11.07 -16.46
CA VAL A 207 2.46 -10.38 -15.36
C VAL A 207 3.48 -9.39 -15.93
N ARG A 208 3.29 -8.10 -15.60
CA ARG A 208 4.20 -7.01 -15.95
C ARG A 208 5.25 -6.77 -14.87
N ASN A 209 4.88 -6.80 -13.60
CA ASN A 209 5.83 -6.63 -12.49
C ASN A 209 5.66 -7.79 -11.50
N LEU A 210 6.77 -8.40 -11.10
CA LEU A 210 6.83 -9.35 -10.00
C LEU A 210 7.37 -8.62 -8.77
N ILE A 211 6.60 -8.61 -7.69
CA ILE A 211 6.90 -7.91 -6.46
C ILE A 211 6.99 -8.95 -5.35
N VAL A 212 8.20 -9.20 -4.83
CA VAL A 212 8.44 -10.21 -3.79
C VAL A 212 8.48 -9.53 -2.43
N CYS A 213 7.48 -9.79 -1.60
CA CYS A 213 7.40 -9.33 -0.22
C CYS A 213 8.36 -10.11 0.67
N ASP A 214 9.05 -9.39 1.55
CA ASP A 214 10.00 -9.95 2.52
C ASP A 214 11.01 -10.90 1.84
N ALA A 215 11.53 -10.45 0.69
CA ALA A 215 12.33 -11.27 -0.19
C ALA A 215 13.61 -11.81 0.48
N SER A 216 14.04 -12.99 0.04
CA SER A 216 15.34 -13.57 0.36
C SER A 216 16.20 -13.69 -0.90
N GLU A 217 17.51 -13.76 -0.75
CA GLU A 217 18.43 -13.94 -1.89
C GLU A 217 18.08 -15.17 -2.76
N PRO A 218 17.76 -16.36 -2.21
CA PRO A 218 17.29 -17.48 -3.01
C PRO A 218 16.01 -17.18 -3.80
N ALA A 219 15.00 -16.56 -3.15
CA ALA A 219 13.75 -16.22 -3.81
C ALA A 219 13.94 -15.22 -4.96
N LEU A 220 14.90 -14.29 -4.84
CA LEU A 220 15.23 -13.34 -5.91
C LEU A 220 15.97 -14.01 -7.08
N LEU A 221 16.87 -14.95 -6.79
CA LEU A 221 17.53 -15.73 -7.83
C LEU A 221 16.53 -16.60 -8.60
N ASP A 222 15.54 -17.16 -7.91
CA ASP A 222 14.46 -17.94 -8.54
C ASP A 222 13.53 -17.02 -9.35
N ALA A 223 13.14 -15.86 -8.82
CA ALA A 223 12.33 -14.87 -9.53
C ALA A 223 12.96 -14.42 -10.85
N LEU A 224 14.28 -14.26 -10.89
CA LEU A 224 15.04 -13.86 -12.06
C LEU A 224 15.02 -14.87 -13.22
N GLN A 225 14.54 -16.09 -13.00
CA GLN A 225 14.33 -17.06 -14.06
C GLN A 225 13.09 -16.73 -14.89
N TYR A 226 12.16 -15.96 -14.34
CA TYR A 226 10.87 -15.64 -14.95
C TYR A 226 10.76 -14.19 -15.43
N VAL A 227 11.39 -13.25 -14.74
CA VAL A 227 11.34 -11.81 -15.06
C VAL A 227 12.72 -11.18 -15.16
N ASP A 228 12.83 -10.18 -16.03
CA ASP A 228 14.00 -9.32 -16.09
C ASP A 228 14.15 -8.47 -14.82
N HIS A 229 15.39 -8.00 -14.60
CA HIS A 229 15.75 -7.17 -13.45
C HIS A 229 14.80 -5.99 -13.21
N ASP A 230 14.40 -5.30 -14.28
CA ASP A 230 13.65 -4.04 -14.19
C ASP A 230 12.17 -4.26 -13.88
N HIS A 231 11.71 -5.51 -14.00
CA HIS A 231 10.36 -5.98 -13.71
C HIS A 231 10.25 -6.70 -12.36
N LEU A 232 11.38 -6.91 -11.67
CA LEU A 232 11.44 -7.49 -10.33
C LEU A 232 11.66 -6.41 -9.27
N LYS A 233 10.80 -6.41 -8.25
CA LYS A 233 10.91 -5.51 -7.09
C LYS A 233 10.88 -6.28 -5.78
N VAL A 234 11.52 -5.72 -4.77
CA VAL A 234 11.42 -6.20 -3.39
C VAL A 234 10.47 -5.31 -2.63
N ALA A 235 9.54 -5.91 -1.90
CA ALA A 235 8.56 -5.18 -1.11
C ALA A 235 8.57 -5.58 0.36
N GLY A 236 7.96 -4.73 1.18
CA GLY A 236 7.70 -5.01 2.59
C GLY A 236 6.46 -4.29 3.09
N TYR A 237 5.93 -4.78 4.19
CA TYR A 237 4.87 -4.13 4.98
C TYR A 237 5.36 -4.01 6.43
N GLY A 238 5.63 -2.78 6.87
CA GLY A 238 6.21 -2.56 8.19
C GLY A 238 5.21 -2.77 9.31
N ALA A 239 5.51 -3.62 10.27
CA ALA A 239 4.72 -3.76 11.50
C ALA A 239 5.62 -3.59 12.72
N GLY A 240 5.27 -2.66 13.61
CA GLY A 240 6.02 -2.41 14.85
C GLY A 240 7.29 -1.55 14.68
N SER A 241 8.48 -2.15 14.87
CA SER A 241 9.78 -1.45 14.78
C SER A 241 10.16 -1.13 13.33
N GLU A 242 9.60 -0.04 12.81
CA GLU A 242 9.70 0.32 11.39
C GLU A 242 11.13 0.57 10.90
N GLU A 243 11.98 1.23 11.70
CA GLU A 243 13.34 1.61 11.28
C GLU A 243 14.18 0.39 10.92
N GLU A 244 14.31 -0.55 11.86
CA GLU A 244 15.05 -1.80 11.64
C GLU A 244 14.41 -2.67 10.54
N TYR A 245 13.08 -2.62 10.40
CA TYR A 245 12.38 -3.38 9.38
C TYR A 245 12.70 -2.87 7.97
N TRP A 246 12.59 -1.56 7.73
CA TRP A 246 12.85 -0.98 6.40
C TRP A 246 14.32 -1.08 6.00
N GLU A 247 15.25 -1.01 6.96
CA GLU A 247 16.66 -1.31 6.70
C GLU A 247 16.85 -2.74 6.18
N LYS A 248 16.23 -3.73 6.82
CA LYS A 248 16.27 -5.15 6.38
C LYS A 248 15.68 -5.33 4.99
N VAL A 249 14.58 -4.66 4.67
CA VAL A 249 13.98 -4.67 3.31
C VAL A 249 14.94 -4.09 2.27
N LYS A 250 15.65 -3.00 2.61
CA LYS A 250 16.64 -2.41 1.69
C LYS A 250 17.85 -3.31 1.48
N GLU A 251 18.30 -3.98 2.53
CA GLU A 251 19.42 -4.93 2.48
C GLU A 251 19.07 -6.19 1.68
N SER A 252 17.85 -6.73 1.84
CA SER A 252 17.42 -7.94 1.13
C SER A 252 17.24 -7.73 -0.37
N ALA A 253 17.09 -6.48 -0.82
CA ALA A 253 17.04 -6.10 -2.23
C ALA A 253 18.40 -6.12 -2.93
N VAL A 254 19.45 -6.69 -2.31
CA VAL A 254 20.80 -6.79 -2.87
C VAL A 254 21.24 -8.24 -2.91
N ILE A 255 21.73 -8.69 -4.08
CA ILE A 255 22.38 -9.99 -4.25
C ILE A 255 23.83 -9.83 -4.73
N PHE A 256 24.67 -10.81 -4.41
CA PHE A 256 26.09 -10.80 -4.74
C PHE A 256 26.47 -11.99 -5.63
N GLU A 257 26.62 -11.73 -6.93
CA GLU A 257 27.05 -12.71 -7.95
C GLU A 257 28.58 -12.88 -7.99
#